data_AF-A0A5E8CM77-F1
#
_entry.id   AF-A0A5E8CM77-F1
#
_cell.length_a   1.000
_cell.length_b   1.000
_cell.length_c   1.000
_cell.angle_alpha   90.00
_cell.angle_beta   90.00
_cell.angle_gamma   90.00
#
_symmetry.space_group_name_H-M   'P 1'
#
loop_
_entity.id
_entity.type
_entity.pdbx_description
1 polymer ?
#
loop_
_entity_poly.entity_id
_entity_poly.type
_entity_poly.pdbx_seq_one_letter_code
_entity_poly.pdbx_strand_id
1 'polypeptide(L)'
;MCLDCHMNLSNEYINKSLSDSGSEYFHKYNSTNICHLLFSASGFNNLINRSLALLILENYLFWLSKNKNINFQQDFNISKLSNLIKTIKVSQPILENDTNALILFIKNLQIIN
;
A
#
# COMPACT_ATOMS: atom_id res chain seq x y z
N MET A 1 -7.16 12.99 -1.36
CA MET A 1 -5.69 13.06 -1.47
C MET A 1 -5.08 11.79 -2.09
N CYS A 2 -5.25 10.57 -1.56
CA CYS A 2 -4.65 9.39 -2.23
C CYS A 2 -5.16 9.19 -3.67
N LEU A 3 -6.47 9.32 -3.92
CA LEU A 3 -7.03 9.23 -5.26
C LEU A 3 -6.43 10.27 -6.22
N ASP A 4 -6.41 11.53 -5.81
CA ASP A 4 -5.91 12.65 -6.62
C ASP A 4 -4.41 12.50 -6.95
N CYS A 5 -3.62 11.99 -6.01
CA CYS A 5 -2.21 11.70 -6.25
C CYS A 5 -2.03 10.58 -7.27
N HIS A 6 -2.82 9.51 -7.20
CA HIS A 6 -2.65 8.34 -8.06
C HIS A 6 -3.29 8.48 -9.44
N MET A 7 -4.29 9.35 -9.61
CA MET A 7 -4.89 9.65 -10.91
C MET A 7 -4.00 10.54 -11.79
N ASN A 8 -3.21 11.43 -11.20
CA ASN A 8 -2.43 12.43 -11.93
C ASN A 8 -0.98 12.01 -12.20
N LEU A 9 -0.57 10.81 -11.76
CA LEU A 9 0.79 10.31 -11.93
C LEU A 9 0.82 9.22 -12.99
N SER A 10 1.87 9.23 -13.82
CA SER A 10 2.07 8.17 -14.81
C SER A 10 2.47 6.86 -14.14
N ASN A 11 2.11 5.74 -14.77
CA ASN A 11 2.46 4.41 -14.30
C ASN A 11 3.98 4.22 -14.21
N GLU A 12 4.77 4.82 -15.10
CA GLU A 12 6.24 4.80 -15.09
C GLU A 12 6.81 5.54 -13.88
N TYR A 13 6.24 6.71 -13.54
CA TYR A 13 6.67 7.48 -12.38
C TYR A 13 6.43 6.71 -11.08
N ILE A 14 5.25 6.09 -10.96
CA ILE A 14 4.89 5.28 -9.79
C ILE A 14 5.81 4.05 -9.69
N ASN A 15 6.05 3.36 -10.80
CA ASN A 15 6.95 2.20 -10.84
C ASN A 15 8.36 2.56 -10.38
N LYS A 16 8.91 3.68 -10.90
CA LYS A 16 10.22 4.18 -10.47
C LYS A 16 10.23 4.50 -8.97
N SER A 17 9.23 5.23 -8.49
CA SER A 17 9.11 5.59 -7.07
C SER A 17 9.02 4.37 -6.15
N LEU A 18 8.31 3.31 -6.57
CA LEU A 18 8.23 2.05 -5.84
C LEU A 18 9.56 1.28 -5.89
N SER A 19 10.20 1.24 -7.05
CA SER A 19 11.49 0.54 -7.23
C SER A 19 12.61 1.19 -6.40
N ASP A 20 12.56 2.51 -6.23
CA ASP A 20 13.50 3.28 -5.41
C ASP A 20 13.20 3.17 -3.89
N SER A 21 12.07 2.57 -3.51
CA SER A 21 11.66 2.44 -2.10
C SER A 21 12.30 1.22 -1.42
N GLY A 22 13.53 1.42 -0.93
CA GLY A 22 14.33 0.41 -0.26
C GLY A 22 13.98 0.16 1.22
N SER A 23 14.34 -1.03 1.71
CA SER A 23 14.11 -1.47 3.10
C SER A 23 14.81 -0.62 4.15
N GLU A 24 15.89 0.08 3.76
CA GLU A 24 16.64 1.01 4.58
C GLU A 24 15.78 2.19 5.07
N TYR A 25 14.67 2.51 4.39
CA TYR A 25 13.79 3.63 4.73
C TYR A 25 12.56 3.23 5.55
N PHE A 26 12.36 1.95 5.87
CA PHE A 26 11.15 1.48 6.57
C PHE A 26 10.92 2.14 7.93
N HIS A 27 11.98 2.55 8.62
CA HIS A 27 11.90 3.30 9.88
C HIS A 27 11.30 4.71 9.72
N LYS A 28 11.22 5.25 8.49
CA LYS A 28 10.62 6.55 8.17
C LYS A 28 9.19 6.45 7.65
N TYR A 29 8.68 5.24 7.42
CA TYR A 29 7.34 5.05 6.87
C TYR A 29 6.29 5.46 7.90
N ASN A 30 5.34 6.30 7.47
CA ASN A 30 4.18 6.71 8.23
C ASN A 30 2.88 6.19 7.56
N SER A 31 1.73 6.48 8.15
CA SER A 31 0.42 6.08 7.59
C SER A 31 0.20 6.53 6.15
N THR A 32 0.70 7.71 5.76
CA THR A 32 0.57 8.20 4.38
C THR A 32 1.34 7.30 3.42
N ASN A 33 2.57 6.91 3.74
CA ASN A 33 3.34 5.95 2.93
C ASN A 33 2.59 4.62 2.78
N ILE A 34 2.05 4.09 3.88
CA ILE A 34 1.31 2.82 3.88
C ILE A 34 0.04 2.92 3.05
N CYS A 35 -0.71 4.02 3.16
CA CYS A 35 -1.91 4.26 2.36
C CYS A 35 -1.60 4.30 0.86
N HIS A 36 -0.54 4.98 0.43
CA HIS A 36 -0.12 5.01 -0.98
C HIS A 36 0.30 3.63 -1.49
N LEU A 37 1.01 2.85 -0.67
CA LEU A 37 1.37 1.48 -1.01
C LEU A 37 0.14 0.57 -1.12
N LEU A 38 -0.80 0.64 -0.17
CA LEU A 38 -2.06 -0.11 -0.22
C LEU A 38 -2.88 0.24 -1.45
N PHE A 39 -2.88 1.52 -1.84
CA PHE A 39 -3.54 1.99 -3.04
C PHE A 39 -2.89 1.43 -4.31
N SER A 40 -1.56 1.50 -4.45
CA SER A 40 -0.85 0.86 -5.56
C SER A 40 -1.09 -0.65 -5.59
N ALA A 41 -1.10 -1.31 -4.43
CA ALA A 41 -1.35 -2.74 -4.28
C ALA A 41 -2.77 -3.16 -4.72
N SER A 42 -3.72 -2.23 -4.81
CA SER A 42 -5.06 -2.52 -5.33
C SER A 42 -5.07 -2.89 -6.81
N GLY A 43 -4.09 -2.45 -7.59
CA GLY A 43 -4.06 -2.61 -9.06
C GLY A 43 -4.39 -1.37 -9.85
N PHE A 44 -4.84 -0.28 -9.20
CA PHE A 44 -5.37 0.89 -9.89
C PHE A 44 -4.41 1.47 -10.93
N ASN A 45 -3.13 1.53 -10.60
CA ASN A 45 -2.07 2.02 -11.48
C ASN A 45 -1.33 0.88 -12.21
N ASN A 46 -2.05 -0.14 -12.69
CA ASN A 46 -1.54 -1.35 -13.35
C ASN A 46 -1.01 -2.49 -12.45
N LEU A 47 -0.85 -3.67 -13.07
CA LEU A 47 -0.45 -4.91 -12.40
C LEU A 47 1.02 -4.94 -11.95
N ILE A 48 1.90 -4.19 -12.62
CA ILE A 48 3.31 -4.08 -12.25
C ILE A 48 3.41 -3.32 -10.93
N ASN A 49 2.75 -2.16 -10.83
CA ASN A 49 2.72 -1.35 -9.61
C ASN A 49 2.06 -2.10 -8.45
N ARG A 50 1.01 -2.90 -8.72
CA ARG A 50 0.44 -3.81 -7.72
C ARG A 50 1.46 -4.80 -7.18
N SER A 51 2.20 -5.47 -8.07
CA SER A 51 3.15 -6.50 -7.68
C SER A 51 4.31 -5.91 -6.86
N LEU A 52 4.84 -4.76 -7.27
CA LEU A 52 5.89 -4.04 -6.54
C LEU A 52 5.39 -3.56 -5.16
N ALA A 53 4.22 -2.92 -5.11
CA ALA A 53 3.67 -2.42 -3.85
C ALA A 53 3.37 -3.55 -2.85
N LEU A 54 2.85 -4.69 -3.32
CA LEU A 54 2.66 -5.87 -2.47
C LEU A 54 3.98 -6.39 -1.90
N LEU A 55 5.03 -6.48 -2.73
CA LEU A 55 6.36 -6.90 -2.28
C LEU A 55 6.91 -5.96 -1.21
N ILE A 56 6.79 -4.64 -1.41
CA ILE A 56 7.24 -3.63 -0.44
C ILE A 56 6.46 -3.75 0.87
N LEU A 57 5.13 -3.91 0.81
CA LEU A 57 4.29 -4.08 1.99
C LEU A 57 4.62 -5.37 2.77
N GLU A 58 4.95 -6.45 2.08
CA GLU A 58 5.39 -7.71 2.71
C GLU A 58 6.76 -7.57 3.38
N ASN A 59 7.71 -6.91 2.71
CA ASN A 59 9.02 -6.60 3.27
C ASN A 59 8.89 -5.68 4.50
N TYR A 60 7.99 -4.70 4.44
CA TYR A 60 7.69 -3.82 5.56
C TYR A 60 7.09 -4.59 6.74
N LEU A 61 6.11 -5.48 6.50
CA LEU A 61 5.56 -6.36 7.55
C LEU A 61 6.63 -7.25 8.19
N PHE A 62 7.51 -7.83 7.37
CA PHE A 62 8.62 -8.63 7.89
C PHE A 62 9.53 -7.79 8.77
N TRP A 63 9.89 -6.59 8.33
CA TRP A 63 10.69 -5.65 9.10
C TRP A 63 10.01 -5.26 10.43
N LEU A 64 8.71 -4.97 10.43
CA LEU A 64 7.93 -4.72 11.65
C LEU A 64 7.99 -5.89 12.62
N SER A 65 7.89 -7.12 12.12
CA SER A 65 7.95 -8.33 12.94
C SER A 65 9.29 -8.53 13.66
N LYS A 66 10.38 -8.00 13.08
CA LYS A 66 11.74 -8.03 13.64
C LYS A 66 12.03 -6.85 14.58
N ASN A 67 11.30 -5.75 14.41
CA ASN A 67 11.53 -4.48 15.12
C ASN A 67 10.40 -4.12 16.12
N LYS A 68 9.68 -5.13 16.63
CA LYS A 68 8.49 -4.95 17.50
C LYS A 68 8.70 -4.10 18.76
N ASN A 69 9.95 -3.94 19.22
CA ASN A 69 10.28 -3.17 20.42
C ASN A 69 10.54 -1.68 20.13
N ILE A 70 10.54 -1.27 18.86
CA ILE A 70 10.67 0.15 18.52
C ILE A 70 9.27 0.76 18.63
N ASN A 71 9.15 1.71 19.55
CA ASN A 71 7.92 2.42 19.89
C ASN A 71 7.55 3.38 18.74
N PHE A 72 7.28 2.85 17.57
CA PHE A 72 6.71 3.63 16.50
C PHE A 72 5.26 3.90 16.86
N GLN A 73 4.86 5.17 16.83
CA GLN A 73 3.46 5.54 16.65
C GLN A 73 3.03 5.04 15.27
N GLN A 74 2.87 3.73 15.13
CA GLN A 74 2.39 3.10 13.91
C GLN A 74 0.88 3.10 13.99
N ASP A 75 0.28 3.93 13.15
CA ASP A 75 -1.17 3.99 12.95
C ASP A 75 -1.77 2.63 12.52
N PHE A 76 -0.91 1.69 12.08
CA PHE A 76 -1.30 0.35 11.64
C PHE A 76 -0.84 -0.75 12.61
N ASN A 77 -1.81 -1.46 13.19
CA ASN A 77 -1.56 -2.72 13.89
C ASN A 77 -1.04 -3.79 12.89
N ILE A 78 0.07 -4.47 13.22
CA ILE A 78 0.70 -5.52 12.39
C ILE A 78 -0.32 -6.59 11.93
N SER A 79 -1.20 -7.04 12.82
CA SER A 79 -2.23 -8.05 12.49
C SER A 79 -3.21 -7.50 11.46
N LYS A 80 -3.59 -6.23 11.59
CA LYS A 80 -4.50 -5.55 10.68
C LYS A 80 -3.89 -5.39 9.29
N LEU A 81 -2.65 -4.90 9.23
CA LEU A 81 -1.92 -4.75 7.96
C LEU A 81 -1.70 -6.11 7.28
N SER A 82 -1.37 -7.15 8.04
CA SER A 82 -1.26 -8.52 7.52
C SER A 82 -2.56 -9.03 6.89
N ASN A 83 -3.70 -8.79 7.55
CA ASN A 83 -5.00 -9.17 7.01
C ASN A 83 -5.35 -8.37 5.75
N LEU A 84 -5.09 -7.07 5.72
CA LEU A 84 -5.30 -6.25 4.51
C LEU A 84 -4.51 -6.77 3.32
N ILE A 85 -3.22 -7.04 3.48
CA ILE A 85 -2.38 -7.56 2.39
C ILE A 85 -2.93 -8.90 1.90
N LYS A 86 -3.30 -9.82 2.81
CA LYS A 86 -3.92 -11.10 2.43
C LYS A 86 -5.18 -10.90 1.58
N THR A 87 -6.07 -10.00 2.01
CA THR A 87 -7.28 -9.66 1.27
C THR A 87 -6.96 -9.11 -0.12
N ILE A 88 -6.01 -8.18 -0.25
CA ILE A 88 -5.61 -7.60 -1.53
C ILE A 88 -5.03 -8.66 -2.48
N LYS A 89 -4.23 -9.61 -1.96
CA LYS A 89 -3.62 -10.67 -2.78
C LYS A 89 -4.66 -11.58 -3.43
N VAL A 90 -5.76 -11.88 -2.74
CA VAL A 90 -6.85 -12.75 -3.24
C VAL A 90 -7.95 -11.99 -3.98
N SER A 91 -7.97 -10.66 -3.88
CA SER A 91 -8.93 -9.80 -4.58
C SER A 91 -8.55 -9.65 -6.05
N GLN A 92 -9.57 -9.47 -6.90
CA GLN A 92 -9.36 -9.05 -8.29
C GLN A 92 -8.67 -7.68 -8.32
N PRO A 93 -7.66 -7.47 -9.20
CA PRO A 93 -7.05 -6.16 -9.36
C PRO A 93 -8.09 -5.12 -9.79
N ILE A 94 -8.07 -3.97 -9.13
CA ILE A 94 -8.88 -2.81 -9.52
C ILE A 94 -8.17 -2.17 -10.70
N LEU A 95 -8.70 -2.28 -11.92
CA LEU A 95 -8.03 -1.71 -13.09
C LEU A 95 -8.27 -0.20 -13.19
N GLU A 96 -7.34 0.48 -13.87
CA GLU A 96 -7.48 1.87 -14.28
C GLU A 96 -8.84 2.02 -14.99
N ASN A 97 -9.68 2.96 -14.50
CA ASN A 97 -11.09 3.21 -14.86
C ASN A 97 -12.19 2.58 -13.97
N ASP A 98 -11.89 1.61 -13.10
CA ASP A 98 -12.88 1.10 -12.13
C ASP A 98 -12.91 1.95 -10.84
N THR A 99 -13.36 3.20 -11.01
CA THR A 99 -13.44 4.19 -9.94
C THR A 99 -14.40 3.74 -8.82
N ASN A 100 -15.41 2.92 -9.13
CA ASN A 100 -16.36 2.42 -8.15
C ASN A 100 -15.74 1.35 -7.25
N ALA A 101 -15.04 0.36 -7.83
CA ALA A 101 -14.29 -0.62 -7.05
C ALA A 101 -13.21 0.06 -6.20
N LEU A 102 -12.59 1.11 -6.72
CA LEU A 102 -11.61 1.91 -6.00
C LEU A 102 -12.21 2.66 -4.81
N ILE A 103 -13.35 3.33 -4.99
CA ILE A 103 -14.06 4.01 -3.90
C ILE A 103 -14.46 2.98 -2.82
N LEU A 104 -14.94 1.80 -3.23
CA LEU A 104 -15.28 0.73 -2.29
C LEU A 104 -14.05 0.23 -1.53
N PHE A 105 -12.91 0.09 -2.22
CA PHE A 105 -11.63 -0.25 -1.60
C PHE A 105 -11.20 0.79 -0.57
N ILE A 106 -11.21 2.08 -0.93
CA ILE A 106 -10.88 3.18 -0.01
C ILE A 106 -11.83 3.20 1.20
N LYS A 107 -13.13 3.00 0.99
CA LYS A 107 -14.09 2.89 2.09
C LYS A 107 -13.76 1.73 3.03
N ASN A 108 -13.37 0.58 2.49
CA ASN A 108 -12.93 -0.57 3.28
C ASN A 108 -11.61 -0.29 4.03
N LEU A 109 -10.72 0.55 3.48
CA LEU A 109 -9.56 1.07 4.20
C LEU A 109 -9.95 2.05 5.33
N GLN A 110 -11.07 2.75 5.22
CA GLN A 110 -11.58 3.74 6.19
C GLN A 110 -12.52 3.18 7.26
N ILE A 111 -12.89 1.89 7.22
CA ILE A 111 -13.45 1.15 8.40
C ILE A 111 -12.35 0.91 9.46
N ILE A 112 -11.26 1.67 9.37
CA ILE A 112 -10.11 1.72 10.26
C ILE A 112 -10.08 3.13 10.85
N ASN A 113 -11.14 3.48 11.58
CA ASN A 113 -11.06 4.46 12.66
C ASN A 113 -11.17 3.69 13.97
#